data_AF-A0A960RHG7-F1
#
_entry.id   AF-A0A960RHG7-F1
#
_cell.length_a   1.000
_cell.length_b   1.000
_cell.length_c   1.000
_cell.angle_alpha   90.00
_cell.angle_beta   90.00
_cell.angle_gamma   90.00
#
_symmetry.space_group_name_H-M   'P 1'
#
loop_
_entity.id
_entity.type
_entity.pdbx_description
1 polymer ?
#
loop_
_entity_poly.entity_id
_entity_poly.type
_entity_poly.pdbx_seq_one_letter_code
_entity_poly.pdbx_strand_id
1 'polypeptide(L)'
;GTESGTVFRLKHKGVSHVHGGHMGDQHVSIRVEVPERLDRKQKKLLEEYASLCDDRTYVRTRETKRIAEDFYEKQSVIHKA
;
A
#
# COMPACT_ATOMS: atom_id res chain seq x y z
N GLY A 1 8.33 1.56 -7.76
CA GLY A 1 7.49 0.35 -7.60
C GLY A 1 6.04 0.71 -7.83
N THR A 2 5.16 -0.28 -8.00
CA THR A 2 3.71 -0.04 -8.10
C THR A 2 3.09 -0.17 -6.72
N GLU A 3 2.33 0.84 -6.29
CA GLU A 3 1.67 0.82 -4.99
C GLU A 3 0.43 -0.09 -5.02
N SER A 4 0.17 -0.77 -3.91
CA SER A 4 -1.11 -1.46 -3.70
C SER A 4 -2.26 -0.45 -3.80
N GLY A 5 -3.35 -0.84 -4.46
CA GLY A 5 -4.49 0.03 -4.77
C GLY A 5 -4.37 0.80 -6.08
N THR A 6 -3.20 0.76 -6.75
CA THR A 6 -3.07 1.33 -8.11
C THR A 6 -4.04 0.63 -9.07
N VAL A 7 -4.78 1.41 -9.87
CA VAL A 7 -5.71 0.89 -10.87
C VAL A 7 -5.13 1.08 -12.27
N PHE A 8 -4.95 -0.02 -12.99
CA PHE A 8 -4.55 0.01 -14.40
C PHE A 8 -5.76 -0.15 -15.32
N ARG A 9 -5.81 0.68 -16.37
CA ARG A 9 -6.83 0.58 -17.42
C ARG A 9 -6.29 -0.22 -18.60
N LEU A 10 -6.90 -1.37 -18.85
CA LEU A 10 -6.68 -2.17 -20.04
C LEU A 10 -7.69 -1.76 -21.10
N LYS A 11 -7.21 -1.03 -22.11
CA LYS A 11 -8.06 -0.53 -23.20
C LYS A 11 -8.63 -1.70 -24.01
N HIS A 12 -9.93 -1.65 -24.33
CA HIS A 12 -10.62 -2.64 -25.16
C HIS A 12 -10.55 -4.08 -24.64
N LYS A 13 -10.39 -4.26 -23.32
CA LYS A 13 -10.44 -5.56 -22.64
C LYS A 13 -11.67 -5.72 -21.75
N GLY A 14 -12.57 -4.74 -21.75
CA GLY A 14 -13.84 -4.79 -21.06
C GLY A 14 -14.93 -5.49 -21.88
N VAL A 15 -16.16 -5.40 -21.38
CA VAL A 15 -17.32 -6.06 -21.99
C VAL A 15 -17.66 -5.40 -23.34
N SER A 16 -18.04 -6.22 -24.33
CA SER A 16 -18.53 -5.76 -25.63
C SER A 16 -19.94 -5.19 -25.52
N HIS A 17 -20.21 -4.10 -26.25
CA HIS A 17 -21.55 -3.53 -26.29
C HIS A 17 -22.56 -4.47 -26.96
N VAL A 18 -23.77 -4.58 -26.41
CA VAL A 18 -24.80 -5.52 -26.90
C VAL A 18 -25.32 -5.14 -28.31
N HIS A 19 -25.23 -3.86 -28.67
CA HIS A 19 -25.76 -3.32 -29.93
C HIS A 19 -24.69 -2.67 -30.82
N GLY A 20 -23.40 -2.97 -30.61
CA GLY A 20 -22.33 -2.40 -31.44
C GLY A 20 -20.95 -3.01 -31.19
N GLY A 21 -20.02 -2.81 -32.13
CA GLY A 21 -18.67 -3.41 -32.11
C GLY A 21 -17.65 -2.76 -31.16
N HIS A 22 -18.06 -1.81 -30.33
CA HIS A 22 -17.15 -1.15 -29.39
C HIS A 22 -16.93 -2.02 -28.14
N MET A 23 -15.67 -2.27 -27.81
CA MET A 23 -15.27 -2.88 -26.53
C MET A 23 -15.00 -1.82 -25.47
N GLY A 24 -15.58 -2.03 -24.29
CA GLY A 24 -15.24 -1.24 -23.11
C GLY A 24 -13.83 -1.54 -22.59
N ASP A 25 -13.48 -0.92 -21.47
CA ASP A 25 -12.18 -1.07 -20.83
C ASP A 25 -12.29 -1.88 -19.53
N GLN A 26 -11.22 -2.59 -19.20
CA GLN A 26 -11.11 -3.30 -17.92
C GLN A 26 -10.23 -2.51 -16.96
N HIS A 27 -10.73 -2.24 -15.76
CA HIS A 27 -9.97 -1.64 -14.69
C HIS A 27 -9.47 -2.73 -13.74
N VAL A 28 -8.17 -2.86 -13.61
CA VAL A 28 -7.51 -3.87 -12.77
C VAL A 28 -6.92 -3.16 -11.56
N SER A 29 -7.46 -3.44 -10.37
CA SER A 29 -6.89 -2.97 -9.11
C SER A 29 -5.78 -3.92 -8.64
N ILE A 30 -4.59 -3.40 -8.37
CA ILE A 30 -3.50 -4.20 -7.83
C ILE A 30 -3.66 -4.34 -6.33
N ARG A 31 -3.53 -5.56 -5.82
CA ARG A 31 -3.37 -5.86 -4.40
C ARG A 31 -2.05 -6.58 -4.21
N VAL A 32 -1.16 -5.97 -3.44
CA VAL A 32 0.09 -6.64 -3.02
C VAL A 32 -0.26 -7.56 -1.86
N GLU A 33 -0.04 -8.86 -2.04
CA GLU A 33 -0.22 -9.88 -1.00
C GLU A 33 1.03 -9.94 -0.12
N VAL A 34 0.84 -10.03 1.20
CA VAL A 34 1.92 -10.19 2.17
C VAL A 34 1.97 -11.67 2.59
N PRO A 35 3.12 -12.36 2.46
CA PRO A 35 3.23 -13.78 2.77
C PRO A 35 3.06 -14.05 4.27
N GLU A 36 2.23 -15.05 4.62
CA GLU A 36 1.94 -15.40 6.03
C GLU A 36 2.92 -16.41 6.64
N ARG A 37 3.46 -17.32 5.83
CA ARG A 37 4.33 -18.42 6.30
C ARG A 37 5.69 -18.31 5.64
N LEU A 38 6.66 -17.83 6.40
CA LEU A 38 8.03 -17.61 5.93
C LEU A 38 8.99 -18.64 6.53
N ASP A 39 9.88 -19.16 5.69
CA ASP A 39 11.01 -19.96 6.15
C ASP A 39 12.12 -19.07 6.77
N ARG A 40 13.12 -19.71 7.40
CA ARG A 40 14.22 -18.99 8.08
C ARG A 40 15.00 -18.07 7.15
N LYS A 41 15.22 -18.47 5.89
CA LYS A 41 16.02 -17.69 4.94
C LYS A 41 15.23 -16.48 4.45
N GLN A 42 13.95 -16.68 4.11
CA GLN A 42 13.04 -15.60 3.71
C GLN A 42 12.90 -14.55 4.81
N LYS A 43 12.72 -14.99 6.06
CA LYS A 43 12.65 -14.08 7.20
C LYS A 43 13.92 -13.26 7.36
N LYS A 44 15.10 -13.90 7.29
CA LYS A 44 16.40 -13.20 7.39
C LYS A 44 16.55 -12.12 6.32
N LEU A 45 16.16 -12.42 5.08
CA LEU A 45 16.24 -11.44 3.97
C LEU A 45 15.31 -10.25 4.19
N LEU A 46 14.10 -10.47 4.74
CA LEU A 46 13.19 -9.39 5.08
C LEU A 46 13.70 -8.53 6.24
N GLU A 47 14.34 -9.14 7.24
CA GLU A 47 14.97 -8.42 8.36
C GLU A 47 16.15 -7.57 7.89
N GLU A 48 16.99 -8.12 7.00
CA GLU A 48 18.11 -7.38 6.39
C GLU A 48 17.61 -6.24 5.49
N TYR A 49 16.56 -6.49 4.69
CA TYR A 49 15.92 -5.43 3.92
C TYR A 49 15.35 -4.33 4.82
N ALA A 50 14.68 -4.70 5.92
CA ALA A 50 14.10 -3.76 6.86
C ALA A 50 15.17 -2.90 7.56
N SER A 51 16.35 -3.45 7.87
CA SER A 51 17.44 -2.69 8.50
C SER A 51 18.08 -1.66 7.57
N LEU A 52 18.00 -1.88 6.26
CA LEU A 52 18.46 -0.95 5.23
C LEU A 52 17.45 0.15 4.92
N CYS A 53 16.17 -0.05 5.27
CA CYS A 53 15.12 0.93 5.03
C CYS A 53 15.12 2.00 6.14
N ASP A 54 15.20 3.26 5.74
CA ASP A 54 15.16 4.42 6.64
C ASP A 54 13.91 5.30 6.39
N ASP A 55 13.78 6.39 7.15
CA ASP A 55 12.69 7.37 7.01
C ASP A 55 12.64 8.04 5.63
N ARG A 56 13.73 7.97 4.86
CA ARG A 56 13.77 8.47 3.47
C ARG A 56 13.16 7.47 2.50
N THR A 57 13.20 6.18 2.84
CA THR A 57 12.63 5.09 2.05
C THR A 57 11.11 4.99 2.23
N TYR A 58 10.60 5.21 3.45
CA TYR A 58 9.16 5.17 3.76
C TYR A 58 8.55 6.56 4.01
N VAL A 59 8.47 7.37 2.96
CA VAL A 59 8.00 8.78 3.02
C VAL A 59 6.60 8.91 3.67
N ARG A 60 5.65 8.05 3.30
CA ARG A 60 4.30 8.05 3.89
C ARG A 60 4.28 7.70 5.38
N THR A 61 5.14 6.78 5.81
CA THR A 61 5.23 6.37 7.23
C THR A 61 5.72 7.53 8.10
N ARG A 62 6.62 8.37 7.59
CA ARG A 62 7.08 9.58 8.30
C ARG A 62 5.93 10.57 8.53
N GLU A 63 5.10 10.79 7.52
CA GLU A 63 3.96 11.69 7.62
C GLU A 63 2.90 11.17 8.60
N THR A 64 2.56 9.88 8.52
CA THR A 64 1.57 9.27 9.42
C THR A 64 2.07 9.17 10.86
N LYS A 65 3.36 8.87 11.06
CA LYS A 65 3.99 8.82 12.40
C LYS A 65 3.91 10.18 13.09
N ARG A 66 4.21 11.27 12.38
CA ARG A 66 4.13 12.63 12.93
C ARG A 66 2.71 13.01 13.36
N ILE A 67 1.71 12.65 12.57
CA ILE A 67 0.30 12.89 12.90
C ILE A 67 -0.12 12.06 14.11
N ALA A 68 0.34 10.80 14.20
CA ALA A 68 0.04 9.93 15.33
C ALA A 68 0.69 10.43 16.63
N GLU A 69 1.94 10.87 16.59
CA GLU A 69 2.66 11.44 17.74
C GLU A 69 1.95 12.69 18.29
N ASP A 70 1.59 13.63 17.41
CA ASP A 70 0.82 14.85 17.78
C ASP A 70 -0.55 14.51 18.38
N PHE A 71 -1.21 13.46 17.88
CA PHE A 71 -2.48 12.97 18.44
C PHE A 71 -2.32 12.41 19.86
N TYR A 72 -1.31 11.56 20.11
CA TYR A 72 -1.08 10.96 21.42
C TYR A 72 -0.62 11.98 22.47
N GLU A 73 0.21 12.96 22.08
CA GLU A 73 0.61 14.05 22.97
C GLU A 73 -0.61 14.85 23.44
N LYS A 74 -1.50 15.23 22.52
CA LYS A 74 -2.74 15.95 22.82
C LYS A 74 -3.68 15.16 23.74
N GLN A 75 -3.81 13.84 23.52
CA GLN A 75 -4.61 12.97 24.41
C GLN A 75 -4.02 12.88 25.82
N SER A 76 -2.69 12.83 25.96
CA SER A 76 -2.03 12.77 27.27
C SER A 76 -2.27 14.01 28.14
N VAL A 77 -2.41 15.18 27.51
CA VAL A 77 -2.72 16.45 28.17
C VAL A 77 -4.17 16.46 28.67
N ILE A 78 -5.09 15.86 27.90
CA ILE A 78 -6.51 15.78 28.27
C ILE A 78 -6.75 14.81 29.44
N HIS A 79 -5.98 13.71 29.52
CA HIS A 79 -6.12 12.71 30.60
C HIS A 79 -5.38 13.05 31.90
N LYS A 80 -4.60 14.14 31.94
CA LYS A 80 -3.84 14.61 33.12
C LYS A 80 -4.49 15.80 33.84
N ALA A 81 -5.66 16.27 33.39
CA ALA A 81 -6.47 17.32 34.02
C ALA A 81 -7.69 16.71 34.71
#